data_AF-A0A435G993-F1
#
_entry.id   AF-A0A435G993-F1
#
_cell.length_a   1.000
_cell.length_b   1.000
_cell.length_c   1.000
_cell.angle_alpha   90.00
_cell.angle_beta   90.00
_cell.angle_gamma   90.00
#
_symmetry.space_group_name_H-M   'P 1'
#
loop_
_entity.id
_entity.type
_entity.pdbx_description
1 polymer ?
#
loop_
_entity_poly.entity_id
_entity_poly.type
_entity_poly.pdbx_seq_one_letter_code
_entity_poly.pdbx_strand_id
1 'polypeptide(L)' 'MGFFSKDIKTLDDLFVHTLRDIYYAEKQIEKALPKMIDKATDPQLKAGFEKHLDQTRGHVERVEQVFELHGVKA' A
#
# COMPACT_ATOMS: atom_id res chain seq x y z
N MET A 1 -0.87 14.25 -2.24
CA MET A 1 0.15 14.23 -1.17
C MET A 1 0.64 15.64 -0.80
N GLY A 2 1.09 16.50 -1.72
CA GLY A 2 1.65 17.82 -1.34
C GLY A 2 0.70 19.01 -1.12
N PHE A 3 -0.55 18.97 -1.62
CA PHE A 3 -1.45 20.16 -1.62
C PHE A 3 -2.69 20.05 -0.71
N PHE A 4 -3.03 18.86 -0.23
CA PHE A 4 -4.24 18.61 0.56
C PHE A 4 -3.98 17.81 1.85
N SER A 5 -2.72 17.59 2.21
CA SER A 5 -2.39 17.04 3.53
C SER A 5 -2.48 18.16 4.56
N LYS A 6 -3.02 17.85 5.74
CA LYS A 6 -2.82 18.71 6.92
C LYS A 6 -1.32 18.99 7.09
N ASP A 7 -1.00 20.21 7.49
CA ASP A 7 0.36 20.56 7.90
C ASP A 7 0.81 19.60 9.00
N ILE A 8 2.03 19.07 8.86
CA ILE A 8 2.63 18.17 9.83
C ILE A 8 3.12 19.01 11.02
N LYS A 9 2.44 18.91 12.16
CA LYS A 9 2.76 19.67 13.38
C LYS A 9 3.26 18.78 14.51
N THR A 10 2.91 17.50 14.48
CA THR A 10 3.25 16.50 15.49
C THR A 10 3.83 15.23 14.86
N LEU A 11 4.40 14.35 15.68
CA LEU A 11 4.86 13.04 15.23
C LEU A 11 3.70 12.14 14.77
N ASP A 12 2.51 12.29 15.35
CA ASP A 12 1.32 11.57 14.91
C ASP A 12 0.89 12.06 13.51
N ASP A 13 0.92 13.37 13.25
CA ASP A 13 0.66 13.90 11.90
C ASP A 13 1.67 13.35 10.88
N LEU A 14 2.95 13.26 11.25
CA LEU A 14 3.98 12.68 10.40
C LEU A 14 3.72 11.19 10.15
N PHE A 15 3.35 10.44 11.17
CA PHE A 15 3.01 9.02 11.06
C PHE A 15 1.80 8.79 10.15
N VAL A 16 0.72 9.54 10.35
CA VAL A 16 -0.47 9.43 9.49
C VAL A 16 -0.17 9.85 8.05
N HIS A 17 0.70 10.85 7.84
CA HIS A 17 1.15 11.22 6.49
C HIS A 17 1.89 10.05 5.81
N THR A 18 2.88 9.45 6.48
CA THR A 18 3.64 8.33 5.90
C THR A 18 2.78 7.07 5.74
N LEU A 19 1.78 6.89 6.60
CA LEU A 19 0.77 5.84 6.46
C LEU A 19 -0.04 5.99 5.16
N ARG A 20 -0.40 7.23 4.76
CA ARG A 20 -1.02 7.50 3.45
C ARG A 20 -0.10 7.22 2.29
N ASP A 21 1.18 7.56 2.43
CA ASP A 21 2.18 7.30 1.38
C ASP A 21 2.34 5.80 1.11
N ILE A 22 2.47 4.99 2.17
CA ILE A 22 2.60 3.54 2.01
C ILE A 22 1.28 2.89 1.54
N TYR A 23 0.13 3.38 2.02
CA TYR A 23 -1.18 2.91 1.54
C TYR A 23 -1.35 3.14 0.04
N TYR A 24 -0.99 4.34 -0.43
CA TYR A 24 -1.01 4.65 -1.85
C TYR A 24 -0.07 3.73 -2.62
N ALA A 25 1.16 3.53 -2.14
CA ALA A 25 2.13 2.65 -2.77
C ALA A 25 1.61 1.21 -2.90
N GLU A 26 1.05 0.64 -1.83
CA GLU A 26 0.49 -0.72 -1.84
C GLU A 26 -0.67 -0.85 -2.83
N LYS A 27 -1.60 0.12 -2.90
CA LYS A 27 -2.66 0.12 -3.93
C LYS A 27 -2.12 0.25 -5.36
N GLN A 28 -1.00 0.94 -5.57
CA GLN A 28 -0.35 1.00 -6.90
C GLN A 28 0.32 -0.35 -7.24
N ILE A 29 1.00 -0.96 -6.27
CA ILE A 29 1.64 -2.28 -6.42
C ILE A 29 0.58 -3.33 -6.73
N GLU A 30 -0.54 -3.34 -6.01
CA GLU A 30 -1.67 -4.25 -6.22
C GLU A 30 -2.19 -4.18 -7.67
N LYS A 31 -2.27 -2.97 -8.24
CA LYS A 31 -2.69 -2.75 -9.63
C LYS A 31 -1.62 -3.13 -10.66
N ALA A 32 -0.34 -3.04 -10.29
CA ALA A 32 0.78 -3.30 -11.18
C ALA A 32 1.11 -4.80 -11.28
N LEU A 33 1.04 -5.53 -10.16
CA LEU A 33 1.43 -6.94 -10.07
C LEU A 33 0.71 -7.84 -11.10
N PRO A 34 -0.61 -7.72 -11.37
CA PRO A 34 -1.25 -8.51 -12.42
C PRO A 34 -0.59 -8.35 -13.80
N LYS A 35 -0.12 -7.15 -14.16
CA LYS A 35 0.59 -6.91 -15.43
C LYS A 35 1.99 -7.54 -15.44
N MET A 36 2.62 -7.67 -14.27
CA MET A 36 3.93 -8.31 -14.13
C MET A 36 3.80 -9.83 -14.19
N ILE A 37 2.77 -10.40 -13.56
CA ILE A 37 2.39 -11.82 -13.62
C ILE A 37 2.14 -12.26 -15.06
N ASP A 38 1.39 -11.45 -15.83
CA ASP A 38 1.08 -11.73 -17.23
C ASP A 38 2.33 -11.74 -18.14
N LYS A 39 3.29 -10.86 -17.85
CA LYS A 39 4.54 -10.74 -18.64
C LYS A 39 5.66 -11.68 -18.20
N ALA A 40 5.56 -12.31 -17.02
CA ALA A 40 6.59 -13.19 -16.50
C ALA A 40 6.57 -14.54 -17.24
N THR A 41 7.69 -14.90 -17.87
CA THR A 41 7.87 -16.17 -18.58
C THR A 41 8.49 -17.25 -17.68
N ASP A 42 9.32 -16.85 -16.71
CA ASP A 42 9.88 -17.76 -15.73
C ASP A 42 8.79 -18.20 -14.72
N PRO A 43 8.53 -19.52 -14.57
CA PRO A 43 7.46 -20.00 -13.69
C PRO A 43 7.65 -19.62 -12.22
N GLN A 44 8.89 -19.59 -11.74
CA GLN A 44 9.18 -19.26 -10.34
C GLN A 44 8.95 -17.78 -10.07
N LEU A 45 9.34 -16.91 -11.00
CA LEU A 45 9.07 -15.48 -10.95
C LEU A 45 7.56 -15.19 -10.96
N LYS A 46 6.82 -15.86 -11.84
CA LYS A 46 5.36 -15.71 -11.92
C LYS A 46 4.68 -16.09 -10.60
N ALA A 47 5.01 -17.25 -10.04
CA ALA A 47 4.50 -17.69 -8.75
C ALA A 47 4.89 -16.72 -7.60
N GLY A 48 6.10 -16.14 -7.68
CA GLY A 48 6.55 -15.10 -6.76
C GLY A 48 5.65 -13.86 -6.80
N PHE A 49 5.31 -13.35 -7.99
CA PHE A 49 4.41 -12.21 -8.11
C PHE A 49 2.97 -12.53 -7.69
N GLU A 50 2.46 -13.72 -8.01
CA GLU A 50 1.13 -14.17 -7.55
C GLU A 50 1.06 -14.20 -6.02
N LYS A 51 2.05 -14.83 -5.38
CA LYS A 51 2.16 -14.84 -3.92
C LYS A 51 2.25 -13.43 -3.34
N HIS A 52 3.03 -12.56 -3.97
CA HIS A 52 3.21 -11.20 -3.48
C HIS A 52 1.94 -10.36 -3.64
N LEU A 53 1.13 -10.61 -4.68
CA LEU A 53 -0.16 -9.94 -4.85
C LEU A 53 -1.11 -10.23 -3.68
N ASP A 54 -1.18 -11.49 -3.24
CA ASP A 54 -2.01 -11.86 -2.09
C ASP A 54 -1.47 -11.26 -0.78
N GLN A 55 -0.14 -11.17 -0.63
CA GLN A 55 0.47 -10.44 0.49
C GLN A 55 0.11 -8.96 0.47
N THR A 56 0.25 -8.29 -0.68
CA THR A 56 -0.08 -6.87 -0.86
C THR A 56 -1.54 -6.59 -0.53
N ARG A 57 -2.49 -7.44 -0.92
CA ARG A 57 -3.90 -7.30 -0.50
C ARG A 57 -4.04 -7.33 1.02
N GLY A 58 -3.39 -8.29 1.68
CA GLY A 58 -3.36 -8.34 3.15
C GLY A 58 -2.63 -7.15 3.79
N HIS A 59 -1.65 -6.54 3.12
CA HIS A 59 -0.98 -5.32 3.60
C HIS A 59 -1.92 -4.13 3.54
N VAL A 60 -2.63 -3.97 2.42
CA VAL A 60 -3.65 -2.94 2.23
C VAL A 60 -4.70 -3.00 3.35
N GLU A 61 -5.25 -4.19 3.62
CA GLU A 61 -6.23 -4.39 4.70
C GLU A 61 -5.66 -4.03 6.08
N ARG A 62 -4.40 -4.41 6.36
CA ARG A 62 -3.75 -4.05 7.64
C ARG A 62 -3.53 -2.54 7.76
N VAL A 63 -3.15 -1.87 6.69
CA VAL A 63 -2.97 -0.41 6.69
C VAL A 63 -4.32 0.29 6.91
N GLU A 64 -5.40 -0.20 6.29
CA GLU A 64 -6.77 0.28 6.53
C GLU A 64 -7.16 0.14 8.02
N GLN A 65 -6.82 -0.98 8.67
CA GLN A 65 -7.03 -1.15 10.13
C GLN A 65 -6.22 -0.14 10.96
N VAL A 66 -4.97 0.16 10.57
CA VAL A 66 -4.16 1.17 11.28
C VAL A 66 -4.77 2.57 11.14
N PHE A 67 -5.33 2.91 9.98
CA PHE A 67 -6.06 4.17 9.83
C PHE A 67 -7.25 4.27 10.79
N GLU A 68 -8.02 3.20 10.95
CA GLU A 68 -9.15 3.15 11.90
C GLU A 68 -8.68 3.36 13.35
N LEU A 69 -7.54 2.77 13.75
CA LEU A 69 -6.97 2.95 15.08
C LEU A 69 -6.55 4.40 15.37
N HIS A 70 -6.16 5.15 14.34
CA HIS A 70 -5.84 6.58 14.43
C HIS A 70 -7.08 7.49 14.20
N GLY A 71 -8.28 6.92 14.04
CA GLY A 71 -9.52 7.68 13.84
C GLY A 71 -9.55 8.49 12.54
N VAL A 72 -8.77 8.09 11.55
CA VAL A 72 -8.63 8.76 10.25
C VAL A 72 -9.07 7.82 9.13
N LYS A 73 -9.51 8.39 8.00
CA LYS A 73 -9.85 7.59 6.82
C LYS A 73 -8.58 7.27 6.01
N ALA A 74 -8.52 6.05 5.52
CA ALA A 74 -7.53 5.57 4.55
C ALA A 74 -7.65 6.31 3.21
#